data_AF-A0A7C6SPS9-F1
#
_entry.id   AF-A0A7C6SPS9-F1
#
_cell.length_a   1.000
_cell.length_b   1.000
_cell.length_c   1.000
_cell.angle_alpha   90.00
_cell.angle_beta   90.00
_cell.angle_gamma   90.00
#
_symmetry.space_group_name_H-M   'P 1'
#
loop_
_entity.id
_entity.type
_entity.pdbx_description
1 polymer ?
#
loop_
_entity_poly.entity_id
_entity_poly.type
_entity_poly.pdbx_seq_one_letter_code
_entity_poly.pdbx_strand_id
1 'polypeptide(L)'
;MSKRFHSFYSYALGRDMGMYIHGHAGKPCVVFPSQDGSYDNFEGFGMLEPCTPYLRDGKLRLYCVDGIDKETWSNKGGNPRH
;
A
#
# COMPACT_ATOMS: atom_id res chain seq x y z
N MET A 1 10.53 -8.94 -12.01
CA MET A 1 9.51 -7.94 -11.63
C MET A 1 10.18 -7.01 -10.63
N SER A 2 10.22 -5.70 -10.88
CA SER A 2 10.89 -4.76 -9.97
C SER A 2 10.03 -4.53 -8.72
N LYS A 3 10.67 -4.55 -7.56
CA LYS A 3 10.12 -4.14 -6.27
C LYS A 3 11.05 -3.07 -5.68
N ARG A 4 10.49 -1.97 -5.20
CA ARG A 4 11.24 -0.91 -4.52
C ARG A 4 10.50 -0.47 -3.27
N PHE A 5 11.22 -0.38 -2.16
CA PHE A 5 10.73 0.30 -0.96
C PHE A 5 10.90 1.80 -1.10
N HIS A 6 9.91 2.55 -0.65
CA HIS A 6 10.00 3.99 -0.48
C HIS A 6 9.36 4.39 0.84
N SER A 7 10.04 5.22 1.61
CA SER A 7 9.47 5.89 2.77
C SER A 7 9.36 7.39 2.50
N PHE A 8 8.35 8.01 3.10
CA PHE A 8 8.15 9.45 3.07
C PHE A 8 7.62 9.95 4.42
N TYR A 9 8.06 11.13 4.84
CA TYR A 9 7.57 11.75 6.07
C TYR A 9 6.17 12.34 5.85
N SER A 10 5.19 11.88 6.63
CA SER A 10 3.85 12.43 6.66
C SER A 10 3.74 13.51 7.73
N TYR A 11 3.71 14.77 7.31
CA TYR A 11 3.49 15.91 8.22
C TYR A 11 2.13 15.84 8.93
N ALA A 12 1.11 15.27 8.28
CA ALA A 12 -0.21 15.11 8.88
C ALA A 12 -0.24 14.08 10.03
N LEU A 13 0.65 13.09 9.97
CA LEU A 13 0.73 12.02 10.98
C LEU A 13 1.94 12.16 11.90
N GLY A 14 2.86 13.10 11.62
CA GLY A 14 4.08 13.32 12.38
C GLY A 14 5.07 12.15 12.33
N ARG A 15 5.01 11.29 11.31
CA ARG A 15 5.84 10.07 11.20
C ARG A 15 6.16 9.71 9.75
N ASP A 16 7.17 8.86 9.57
CA ASP A 16 7.45 8.22 8.28
C ASP A 16 6.40 7.16 7.95
N MET A 17 5.97 7.14 6.70
CA MET A 17 5.05 6.17 6.11
C MET A 17 5.76 5.43 4.98
N GLY A 18 5.56 4.11 4.92
CA GLY A 18 6.15 3.23 3.94
C GLY A 18 5.23 2.90 2.77
N MET A 19 5.86 2.55 1.65
CA MET A 19 5.18 1.88 0.54
C MET A 19 6.12 0.95 -0.23
N TYR A 20 5.55 -0.12 -0.79
CA TYR A 20 6.18 -0.90 -1.85
C TYR A 20 5.66 -0.46 -3.22
N ILE A 21 6.60 -0.35 -4.17
CA ILE A 21 6.31 0.00 -5.55
C ILE A 21 6.67 -1.20 -6.42
N HIS A 22 5.69 -1.69 -7.17
CA HIS A 22 5.85 -2.81 -8.10
C HIS A 22 5.65 -2.37 -9.55
N GLY A 23 6.45 -2.96 -10.44
CA GLY A 23 6.44 -2.61 -11.86
C GLY A 23 7.32 -1.40 -12.17
N HIS A 24 7.41 -1.06 -13.46
CA HIS A 24 8.43 -0.14 -13.97
C HIS A 24 7.89 0.88 -14.98
N ALA A 25 6.63 0.78 -15.40
CA ALA A 25 5.94 1.74 -16.27
C ALA A 25 4.41 1.54 -16.19
N GLY A 26 3.65 2.29 -16.97
CA GLY A 26 2.21 2.06 -17.16
C GLY A 26 1.33 2.85 -16.20
N LYS A 27 0.06 2.45 -16.13
CA LYS A 27 -0.95 3.17 -15.34
C LYS A 27 -0.62 3.07 -13.84
N PRO A 28 -0.51 4.18 -13.11
CA PRO A 28 -0.31 4.15 -11.66
C PRO A 28 -1.60 3.71 -10.96
N CYS A 29 -1.48 2.81 -9.99
CA CYS A 29 -2.58 2.35 -9.15
C CYS A 29 -2.13 2.31 -7.69
N VAL A 30 -2.91 2.96 -6.82
CA VAL A 30 -2.70 2.91 -5.37
C VAL A 30 -3.45 1.72 -4.82
N VAL A 31 -2.76 0.94 -3.99
CA VAL A 31 -3.30 -0.24 -3.33
C VAL A 31 -3.36 0.04 -1.84
N PHE A 32 -4.56 0.08 -1.29
CA PHE A 32 -4.78 0.11 0.15
C PHE A 32 -4.67 -1.30 0.72
N PRO A 33 -4.06 -1.47 1.90
CA PRO A 33 -3.94 -2.77 2.54
C PRO A 33 -5.31 -3.26 3.03
N SER A 34 -5.36 -4.52 3.46
CA SER A 34 -6.50 -5.01 4.24
C SER A 34 -6.61 -4.30 5.57
N GLN A 35 -7.74 -4.50 6.27
CA GLN A 35 -7.93 -3.99 7.61
C GLN A 35 -6.75 -4.37 8.53
N ASP A 36 -6.30 -3.40 9.30
CA ASP A 36 -5.22 -3.45 10.27
C ASP A 36 -3.85 -3.77 9.64
N GLY A 37 -3.74 -3.52 8.33
CA GLY A 37 -2.64 -3.92 7.46
C GLY A 37 -1.62 -2.82 7.13
N SER A 38 -0.58 -3.22 6.38
CA SER A 38 0.54 -2.38 5.95
C SER A 38 0.89 -2.65 4.49
N TYR A 39 1.82 -1.89 3.91
CA TYR A 39 2.23 -1.96 2.50
C TYR A 39 2.63 -3.35 2.00
N ASP A 40 2.97 -4.28 2.90
CA ASP A 40 3.41 -5.65 2.59
C ASP A 40 2.25 -6.63 2.38
N ASN A 41 1.05 -6.29 2.84
CA ASN A 41 -0.10 -7.19 2.86
C ASN A 41 -0.53 -7.64 1.47
N PHE A 42 -0.55 -6.74 0.49
CA PHE A 42 -0.97 -7.08 -0.87
C PHE A 42 -0.08 -8.18 -1.48
N GLU A 43 1.23 -8.08 -1.27
CA GLU A 43 2.17 -9.13 -1.67
C GLU A 43 2.03 -10.38 -0.80
N GLY A 44 1.93 -10.22 0.52
CA GLY A 44 1.78 -11.32 1.47
C GLY A 44 0.54 -12.20 1.23
N PHE A 45 -0.53 -11.63 0.67
CA PHE A 45 -1.73 -12.34 0.26
C PHE A 45 -1.69 -12.88 -1.17
N GLY A 46 -0.53 -12.82 -1.85
CA GLY A 46 -0.36 -13.38 -3.19
C GLY A 46 -0.97 -12.53 -4.31
N MET A 47 -1.43 -11.31 -4.02
CA MET A 47 -2.18 -10.50 -5.00
C MET A 47 -1.30 -9.95 -6.14
N LEU A 48 0.04 -10.05 -6.03
CA LEU A 48 0.94 -9.69 -7.12
C LEU A 48 0.95 -10.71 -8.26
N GLU A 49 0.70 -11.99 -7.97
CA GLU A 49 0.73 -13.06 -8.98
C GLU A 49 -0.22 -12.79 -10.16
N PRO A 50 -1.52 -12.52 -9.95
CA PRO A 50 -2.43 -12.20 -11.06
C PRO A 50 -2.09 -10.89 -11.78
N CYS A 51 -1.38 -9.96 -11.13
CA CYS A 51 -0.94 -8.71 -11.75
C CYS A 51 0.35 -8.84 -12.57
N THR A 52 1.07 -9.96 -12.43
CA THR A 52 2.43 -10.14 -12.98
C THR A 52 2.55 -9.84 -14.48
N PRO A 53 1.64 -10.28 -15.37
CA PRO A 53 1.73 -9.96 -16.80
C PRO A 53 1.73 -8.45 -17.07
N TYR A 54 0.86 -7.71 -16.39
CA TYR A 54 0.75 -6.25 -16.57
C TYR A 54 1.93 -5.48 -15.98
N LEU A 55 2.44 -5.94 -14.84
CA LEU A 55 3.62 -5.37 -14.18
C LEU A 55 4.90 -5.59 -15.01
N ARG A 56 5.02 -6.78 -15.63
CA ARG A 56 6.14 -7.14 -16.51
C ARG A 56 6.10 -6.42 -17.85
N ASP A 57 4.93 -6.27 -18.45
CA ASP A 57 4.75 -5.56 -19.72
C ASP A 57 4.83 -4.03 -19.57
N GLY A 58 4.97 -3.51 -18.34
CA GLY A 58 4.99 -2.08 -18.10
C GLY A 58 3.65 -1.40 -18.35
N LYS A 59 2.54 -2.15 -18.26
CA LYS A 59 1.16 -1.64 -18.41
C LYS A 59 0.58 -1.16 -17.08
N LEU A 60 1.10 -1.66 -15.96
CA LEU A 60 0.66 -1.34 -14.60
C LEU A 60 1.85 -1.03 -13.70
N ARG A 61 1.69 -0.03 -12.84
CA ARG A 61 2.57 0.23 -11.70
C ARG A 61 1.76 0.34 -10.42
N LEU A 62 2.04 -0.52 -9.45
CA LEU A 62 1.34 -0.57 -8.17
C LEU A 62 2.13 0.18 -7.10
N TYR A 63 1.40 0.94 -6.27
CA TYR A 63 1.90 1.63 -5.09
C TYR A 63 1.12 1.11 -3.88
N CYS A 64 1.68 0.12 -3.20
CA CYS A 64 1.11 -0.49 -2.00
C CYS A 64 1.50 0.36 -0.80
N VAL A 65 0.53 1.08 -0.22
CA VAL A 65 0.79 2.06 0.83
C VAL A 65 0.50 1.50 2.21
N ASP A 66 1.07 2.11 3.25
CA ASP A 66 0.65 1.86 4.63
C ASP A 66 -0.81 2.26 4.89
N GLY A 67 -1.46 1.52 5.79
CA GLY A 67 -2.76 1.84 6.34
C GLY A 67 -2.65 2.66 7.63
N ILE A 68 -3.72 3.37 7.99
CA ILE A 68 -3.90 4.06 9.28
C ILE A 68 -5.23 3.69 9.94
N ASP A 69 -5.82 2.58 9.54
CA ASP A 69 -7.13 2.13 10.01
C ASP A 69 -7.17 1.84 11.50
N LYS A 70 -6.10 1.26 12.09
CA LYS A 70 -5.96 1.07 13.54
C LYS A 70 -6.13 2.35 14.35
N GLU A 71 -5.81 3.49 13.76
CA GLU A 71 -5.90 4.82 14.36
C GLU A 71 -7.22 5.53 14.02
N THR A 72 -7.96 5.01 13.04
CA THR A 72 -9.18 5.61 12.49
C THR A 72 -10.34 4.61 12.55
N TRP A 73 -10.71 3.99 11.44
CA TRP A 73 -11.89 3.15 11.29
C TRP A 73 -11.91 1.91 12.20
N SER A 74 -10.75 1.30 12.42
CA SER A 74 -10.57 0.11 13.27
C SER A 74 -10.19 0.46 14.71
N ASN A 75 -10.19 1.73 15.08
CA ASN A 75 -9.80 2.17 16.41
C ASN A 75 -10.86 1.78 17.46
N LYS A 76 -10.66 0.62 18.10
CA LYS A 76 -11.58 0.10 19.13
C LYS A 76 -11.63 0.94 20.40
N GLY A 77 -10.63 1.80 20.63
CA GLY A 77 -10.60 2.74 21.75
C GLY A 77 -11.06 4.15 21.38
N GLY A 78 -11.34 4.39 20.09
CA GLY A 78 -11.75 5.69 19.57
C GLY A 78 -13.22 6.00 19.79
N ASN A 79 -13.63 7.23 19.52
CA ASN A 79 -15.04 7.60 19.52
C ASN A 79 -15.69 7.08 18.22
N PRO A 80 -16.71 6.21 18.27
CA PRO A 80 -17.31 5.65 17.06
C PRO A 80 -18.05 6.69 16.20
N ARG A 81 -18.17 7.94 16.65
CA ARG A 81 -18.75 9.07 15.91
C ARG A 81 -17.73 10.14 15.49
N HIS A 82 -16.44 9.96 15.80
CA HIS A 82 -15.36 10.92 15.50
C HIS A 82 -14.07 10.22 15.08
#